data_AF-A0A3E1E2D5-F1
#
_entry.id   AF-A0A3E1E2D5-F1
#
_cell.length_a   1.000
_cell.length_b   1.000
_cell.length_c   1.000
_cell.angle_alpha   90.00
_cell.angle_beta   90.00
_cell.angle_gamma   90.00
#
_symmetry.space_group_name_H-M   'P 1'
#
loop_
_entity.id
_entity.type
_entity.pdbx_description
1 polymer ?
#
loop_
_entity_poly.entity_id
_entity_poly.type
_entity_poly.pdbx_seq_one_letter_code
_entity_poly.pdbx_strand_id
1 'polypeptide(L)'
;MPQRIATSVCRFLIVLLPLSASAETVKDQPKQSPTAAFLDRYCAECHDSDTHKGGLNLEKLTPDLSESKNQQVWENIFDHLQSGAMPPAKATQPEVKEREQMLSAFEAPLREASLARQKKQGRVVLRRLSRSQYEDTLRDLLDLPALELKDLLPEESLVAGFDNISAAQSISSTHLVRYQQAADAALSSAIPVTTFKPVSLNVSGREFYEIPQKQKGYESHKCWVRGEAMMVPSNLNRPYYSVAPPPAPADGRYRISLTGYGLNTDGKTLPVSFNYMEHPTLQYGKDLDWRDLPPDVPKTVTVDLTLKRGQSIDLIGWTLPPFLDFRSKVKETPLEQWSGPTLVIEHLKMEGPLDKQDGSLEIWPPRSYQQLFGNLPLKTELELAAERDPKQRVVPREKRTAEAWSKDPLMPQTSAPIEDATQLLRAFLPKAFRRPVSGEVVQHYT
;
A
#
# COMPACT_ATOMS: atom_id res chain seq x y z
N MET A 1 -9.82 91.48 27.22
CA MET A 1 -10.64 90.86 28.29
C MET A 1 -10.15 89.42 28.51
N PRO A 2 -10.15 88.90 29.75
CA PRO A 2 -8.93 88.79 30.55
C PRO A 2 -8.59 87.35 31.02
N GLN A 3 -7.31 87.10 31.28
CA GLN A 3 -6.66 86.75 32.58
C GLN A 3 -6.59 85.27 33.01
N ARG A 4 -5.33 84.84 33.18
CA ARG A 4 -4.85 83.67 33.93
C ARG A 4 -4.86 83.96 35.43
N ILE A 5 -4.95 82.94 36.29
CA ILE A 5 -4.19 82.79 37.56
C ILE A 5 -4.26 81.32 38.03
N ALA A 6 -3.12 80.82 38.49
CA ALA A 6 -2.88 79.50 39.06
C ALA A 6 -3.25 79.42 40.55
N THR A 7 -3.51 78.22 41.07
CA THR A 7 -3.66 77.99 42.51
C THR A 7 -2.78 76.83 42.96
N SER A 8 -2.05 77.10 44.04
CA SER A 8 -1.03 76.25 44.66
C SER A 8 -1.61 75.44 45.82
N VAL A 9 -0.92 74.33 46.09
CA VAL A 9 -1.22 73.25 47.04
C VAL A 9 -1.03 73.69 48.49
N CYS A 10 -1.87 73.21 49.42
CA CYS A 10 -1.56 73.19 50.85
C CYS A 10 -1.89 71.81 51.46
N ARG A 11 -0.86 71.15 52.00
CA ARG A 11 -0.89 69.83 52.64
C ARG A 11 -1.45 69.93 54.06
N PHE A 12 -2.36 69.04 54.45
CA PHE A 12 -2.66 68.72 55.85
C PHE A 12 -2.25 67.26 56.12
N LEU A 13 -1.32 67.07 57.05
CA LEU A 13 -0.96 65.78 57.64
C LEU A 13 -2.01 65.40 58.69
N ILE A 14 -2.67 64.26 58.53
CA ILE A 14 -3.45 63.60 59.59
C ILE A 14 -2.69 62.32 59.96
N VAL A 15 -2.25 62.24 61.21
CA VAL A 15 -1.62 61.06 61.81
C VAL A 15 -2.73 60.08 62.22
N LEU A 16 -2.78 58.92 61.58
CA LEU A 16 -3.70 57.81 61.90
C LEU A 16 -2.94 56.75 62.72
N LEU A 17 -3.37 56.54 63.97
CA LEU A 17 -2.93 55.43 64.82
C LEU A 17 -3.47 54.09 64.26
N PRO A 18 -2.67 53.00 64.24
CA PRO A 18 -3.15 51.71 63.76
C PRO A 18 -3.98 51.00 64.85
N LEU A 19 -5.22 50.66 64.51
CA LEU A 19 -6.07 49.75 65.26
C LEU A 19 -5.75 48.33 64.77
N SER A 20 -4.99 47.57 65.55
CA SER A 20 -4.69 46.16 65.22
C SER A 20 -5.94 45.31 65.37
N ALA A 21 -6.58 45.00 64.25
CA ALA A 21 -7.58 43.94 64.15
C ALA A 21 -6.85 42.60 63.94
N SER A 22 -6.93 41.70 64.93
CA SER A 22 -6.52 40.31 64.76
C SER A 22 -7.50 39.63 63.80
N ALA A 23 -7.07 39.37 62.57
CA ALA A 23 -7.78 38.49 61.66
C ALA A 23 -7.46 37.04 62.03
N GLU A 24 -8.45 36.32 62.56
CA GLU A 24 -8.39 34.86 62.64
C GLU A 24 -8.41 34.29 61.22
N THR A 25 -7.33 33.60 60.86
CA THR A 25 -7.24 32.82 59.63
C THR A 25 -8.09 31.56 59.77
N VAL A 26 -9.28 31.57 59.17
CA VAL A 26 -10.05 30.34 58.92
C VAL A 26 -9.19 29.45 58.01
N LYS A 27 -8.73 28.31 58.53
CA LYS A 27 -8.07 27.28 57.72
C LYS A 27 -9.09 26.70 56.74
N ASP A 28 -8.95 27.06 55.47
CA ASP A 28 -9.69 26.45 54.36
C ASP A 28 -9.34 24.95 54.33
N GLN A 29 -10.31 24.08 54.59
CA GLN A 29 -10.10 22.63 54.45
C GLN A 29 -9.95 22.30 52.96
N PRO A 30 -9.04 21.39 52.57
CA PRO A 30 -8.87 21.03 51.17
C PRO A 30 -10.17 20.42 50.65
N LYS A 31 -10.86 21.17 49.78
CA LYS A 31 -12.05 20.71 49.06
C LYS A 31 -11.67 19.45 48.27
N GLN A 32 -12.34 18.34 48.52
CA GLN A 32 -12.14 17.08 47.80
C GLN A 32 -12.22 17.33 46.29
N SER A 33 -11.31 16.73 45.51
CA SER A 33 -11.31 16.93 44.06
C SER A 33 -12.61 16.40 43.44
N PRO A 34 -13.13 17.03 42.36
CA PRO A 34 -14.34 16.55 41.69
C PRO A 34 -14.27 15.08 41.28
N THR A 35 -13.08 14.61 40.91
CA THR A 35 -12.82 13.21 40.59
C THR A 35 -12.95 12.28 41.78
N ALA A 36 -12.39 12.65 42.95
CA ALA A 36 -12.50 11.84 44.16
C ALA A 36 -13.96 11.76 44.64
N ALA A 37 -14.69 12.88 44.59
CA ALA A 37 -16.11 12.90 44.94
C ALA A 37 -16.97 12.00 44.01
N PHE A 38 -16.65 11.96 42.71
CA PHE A 38 -17.31 11.08 41.76
C PHE A 38 -17.05 9.60 42.06
N LEU A 39 -15.80 9.23 42.28
CA LEU A 39 -15.40 7.84 42.56
C LEU A 39 -16.02 7.34 43.87
N ASP A 40 -16.08 8.18 44.90
CA ASP A 40 -16.72 7.84 46.17
C ASP A 40 -18.23 7.60 45.99
N ARG A 41 -18.89 8.45 45.19
CA ARG A 41 -20.34 8.38 45.00
C ARG A 41 -20.80 7.21 44.14
N TYR A 42 -20.05 6.86 43.10
CA TYR A 42 -20.51 5.92 42.07
C TYR A 42 -19.71 4.61 42.02
N CYS A 43 -18.54 4.52 42.67
CA CYS A 43 -17.64 3.38 42.51
C CYS A 43 -17.24 2.72 43.85
N ALA A 44 -17.00 3.50 44.90
CA ALA A 44 -16.39 3.00 46.14
C ALA A 44 -17.22 1.90 46.85
N GLU A 45 -18.55 1.97 46.85
CA GLU A 45 -19.43 0.97 47.50
C GLU A 45 -19.17 -0.48 47.02
N CYS A 46 -18.69 -0.64 45.79
CA CYS A 46 -18.42 -1.97 45.23
C CYS A 46 -16.92 -2.26 45.04
N HIS A 47 -16.08 -1.22 45.01
CA HIS A 47 -14.66 -1.30 44.63
C HIS A 47 -13.72 -0.76 45.72
N ASP A 48 -14.08 -0.99 46.98
CA ASP A 48 -13.26 -0.70 48.16
C ASP A 48 -12.34 -1.90 48.52
N SER A 49 -11.67 -1.81 49.66
CA SER A 49 -10.81 -2.88 50.18
C SER A 49 -11.56 -4.10 50.70
N ASP A 50 -12.80 -3.93 51.15
CA ASP A 50 -13.61 -5.00 51.73
C ASP A 50 -14.37 -5.82 50.66
N THR A 51 -14.99 -5.15 49.70
CA THR A 51 -15.89 -5.73 48.69
C THR A 51 -15.15 -6.11 47.39
N HIS A 52 -14.23 -5.26 46.94
CA HIS A 52 -13.34 -5.46 45.79
C HIS A 52 -13.94 -6.03 44.48
N LYS A 53 -15.23 -5.84 44.18
CA LYS A 53 -15.91 -6.53 43.07
C LYS A 53 -15.14 -6.41 41.75
N GLY A 54 -15.09 -7.51 41.00
CA GLY A 54 -14.32 -7.58 39.76
C GLY A 54 -12.80 -7.51 39.95
N GLY A 55 -12.30 -7.67 41.18
CA GLY A 55 -10.88 -7.59 41.51
C GLY A 55 -10.32 -6.16 41.54
N LEU A 56 -11.18 -5.14 41.54
CA LEU A 56 -10.80 -3.73 41.57
C LEU A 56 -10.92 -3.17 42.99
N ASN A 57 -9.85 -2.55 43.48
CA ASN A 57 -9.80 -1.81 44.74
C ASN A 57 -9.26 -0.39 44.46
N LEU A 58 -10.12 0.61 44.60
CA LEU A 58 -9.84 2.03 44.36
C LEU A 58 -8.90 2.65 45.40
N GLU A 59 -8.86 2.13 46.62
CA GLU A 59 -7.99 2.64 47.70
C GLU A 59 -6.51 2.34 47.44
N LYS A 60 -6.22 1.36 46.59
CA LYS A 60 -4.86 1.01 46.16
C LYS A 60 -4.43 1.70 44.86
N LEU A 61 -5.37 2.32 44.16
CA LEU A 61 -5.08 3.05 42.92
C LEU A 61 -4.45 4.41 43.24
N THR A 62 -3.41 4.74 42.50
CA THR A 62 -2.75 6.05 42.60
C THR A 62 -3.02 6.86 41.34
N PRO A 63 -2.94 8.19 41.37
CA PRO A 63 -2.99 9.02 40.17
C PRO A 63 -1.71 8.91 39.31
N ASP A 64 -0.72 8.13 39.72
CA ASP A 64 0.53 7.95 38.98
C ASP A 64 0.35 6.99 37.80
N LEU A 65 0.23 7.54 36.60
CA LEU A 65 0.09 6.78 35.35
C LEU A 65 1.44 6.34 34.74
N SER A 66 2.56 6.56 35.43
CA SER A 66 3.87 6.10 34.94
C SER A 66 4.06 4.59 35.10
N GLU A 67 3.33 3.96 36.03
CA GLU A 67 3.34 2.52 36.24
C GLU A 67 2.35 1.82 35.29
N SER A 68 2.84 0.90 34.46
CA SER A 68 2.02 0.28 33.41
C SER A 68 0.79 -0.47 33.93
N LYS A 69 0.86 -1.11 35.11
CA LYS A 69 -0.27 -1.85 35.66
C LYS A 69 -1.34 -0.88 36.18
N ASN A 70 -0.96 0.13 36.96
CA ASN A 70 -1.88 1.16 37.43
C ASN A 70 -2.54 1.91 36.26
N GLN A 71 -1.78 2.27 35.23
CA GLN A 71 -2.34 2.88 34.01
C GLN A 71 -3.40 1.99 33.35
N GLN A 72 -3.14 0.70 33.18
CA GLN A 72 -4.08 -0.23 32.55
C GLN A 72 -5.40 -0.36 33.35
N VAL A 73 -5.33 -0.28 34.67
CA VAL A 73 -6.54 -0.26 35.51
C VAL A 73 -7.36 1.01 35.27
N TRP A 74 -6.72 2.18 35.18
CA TRP A 74 -7.43 3.43 34.85
C TRP A 74 -8.00 3.44 33.42
N GLU A 75 -7.31 2.85 32.44
CA GLU A 75 -7.83 2.65 31.08
C GLU A 75 -9.11 1.80 31.11
N ASN A 76 -9.12 0.70 31.88
CA ASN A 76 -10.32 -0.13 32.04
C ASN A 76 -11.48 0.63 32.72
N ILE A 77 -11.18 1.44 33.75
CA ILE A 77 -12.20 2.29 34.40
C ILE A 77 -12.82 3.26 33.39
N PHE A 78 -11.99 3.89 32.56
CA PHE A 78 -12.44 4.78 31.49
C PHE A 78 -13.33 4.04 30.48
N ASP A 79 -12.91 2.88 29.98
CA ASP A 79 -13.66 2.09 28.98
C ASP A 79 -15.02 1.62 29.52
N HIS A 80 -15.06 1.16 30.78
CA HIS A 80 -16.30 0.75 31.43
C HIS A 80 -17.26 1.92 31.70
N LEU A 81 -16.72 3.09 32.06
CA LEU A 81 -17.52 4.30 32.23
C LEU A 81 -18.03 4.81 30.87
N GLN A 82 -17.19 4.78 29.83
CA GLN A 82 -17.52 5.24 28.48
C GLN A 82 -18.61 4.38 27.84
N SER A 83 -18.50 3.05 27.96
CA SER A 83 -19.50 2.10 27.48
C SER A 83 -20.81 2.12 28.29
N GLY A 84 -20.83 2.78 29.44
CA GLY A 84 -21.95 2.75 30.37
C GLY A 84 -22.13 1.38 31.05
N ALA A 85 -21.12 0.51 30.98
CA ALA A 85 -21.12 -0.77 31.68
C ALA A 85 -21.00 -0.61 33.20
N MET A 86 -20.34 0.46 33.65
CA MET A 86 -20.23 0.85 35.05
C MET A 86 -20.75 2.28 35.27
N PRO A 87 -21.44 2.54 36.39
CA PRO A 87 -21.91 1.59 37.41
C PRO A 87 -22.94 0.57 36.87
N PRO A 88 -23.14 -0.60 37.49
CA PRO A 88 -24.12 -1.58 37.00
C PRO A 88 -25.55 -1.02 37.07
N ALA A 89 -26.46 -1.52 36.23
CA ALA A 89 -27.83 -0.98 36.10
C ALA A 89 -28.65 -0.91 37.40
N LYS A 90 -28.29 -1.69 38.43
CA LYS A 90 -28.95 -1.69 39.75
C LYS A 90 -28.35 -0.68 40.75
N ALA A 91 -27.23 -0.05 40.43
CA ALA A 91 -26.56 0.95 41.23
C ALA A 91 -26.92 2.37 40.76
N THR A 92 -26.63 3.37 41.60
CA THR A 92 -26.82 4.78 41.28
C THR A 92 -26.02 5.14 40.01
N GLN A 93 -26.71 5.70 39.02
CA GLN A 93 -26.09 6.11 37.75
C GLN A 93 -25.71 7.59 37.78
N PRO A 94 -24.55 7.98 37.23
CA PRO A 94 -24.21 9.37 37.04
C PRO A 94 -25.09 10.01 35.96
N GLU A 95 -25.35 11.31 36.09
CA GLU A 95 -25.97 12.07 34.99
C GLU A 95 -25.05 12.11 33.77
N VAL A 96 -25.64 12.25 32.57
CA VAL A 96 -24.88 12.27 31.31
C VAL A 96 -23.74 13.29 31.35
N LYS A 97 -24.05 14.50 31.83
CA LYS A 97 -23.07 15.59 31.95
C LYS A 97 -21.95 15.28 32.94
N GLU A 98 -22.27 14.64 34.06
CA GLU A 98 -21.29 14.27 35.09
C GLU A 98 -20.35 13.17 34.59
N ARG A 99 -20.92 12.19 33.88
CA ARG A 99 -20.15 11.14 33.21
C ARG A 99 -19.21 11.70 32.15
N GLU A 100 -19.69 12.59 31.28
CA GLU A 100 -18.86 13.26 30.26
C GLU A 100 -17.73 14.07 30.87
N GLN A 101 -17.99 14.77 31.98
CA GLN A 101 -16.96 15.50 32.71
C GLN A 101 -15.87 14.57 33.25
N MET A 102 -16.23 13.40 33.80
CA MET A 102 -15.22 12.43 34.26
C MET A 102 -14.46 11.75 33.13
N LEU A 103 -15.14 11.40 32.04
CA LEU A 103 -14.46 10.87 30.85
C LEU A 103 -13.40 11.86 30.36
N SER A 104 -13.74 13.14 30.24
CA SER A 104 -12.78 14.18 29.87
C SER A 104 -11.63 14.33 30.89
N ALA A 105 -11.91 14.18 32.19
CA ALA A 105 -10.91 14.28 33.25
C ALA A 105 -9.90 13.10 33.23
N PHE A 106 -10.34 11.90 32.86
CA PHE A 106 -9.50 10.72 32.72
C PHE A 106 -8.76 10.67 31.38
N GLU A 107 -9.40 11.11 30.29
CA GLU A 107 -8.86 10.99 28.93
C GLU A 107 -7.54 11.74 28.77
N ALA A 108 -7.45 12.99 29.23
CA ALA A 108 -6.26 13.82 29.01
C ALA A 108 -5.00 13.22 29.69
N PRO A 109 -5.01 12.87 30.99
CA PRO A 109 -3.88 12.21 31.64
C PRO A 109 -3.54 10.85 31.03
N LEU A 110 -4.54 10.01 30.71
CA LEU A 110 -4.31 8.70 30.11
C LEU A 110 -3.67 8.81 28.73
N ARG A 111 -4.14 9.77 27.92
CA ARG A 111 -3.57 10.06 26.60
C ARG A 111 -2.14 10.57 26.70
N GLU A 112 -1.86 11.48 27.64
CA GLU A 112 -0.52 12.01 27.87
C GLU A 112 0.46 10.92 28.33
N ALA A 113 0.06 10.10 29.31
CA ALA A 113 0.85 8.96 29.79
C ALA A 113 1.11 7.95 28.67
N SER A 114 0.09 7.62 27.87
CA SER A 114 0.23 6.75 26.70
C SER A 114 1.22 7.32 25.68
N LEU A 115 1.13 8.62 25.35
CA LEU A 115 2.07 9.27 24.42
C LEU A 115 3.50 9.32 24.97
N ALA A 116 3.67 9.60 26.26
CA ALA A 116 4.98 9.59 26.92
C ALA A 116 5.61 8.20 26.88
N ARG A 117 4.82 7.15 27.18
CA ARG A 117 5.22 5.75 27.06
C ARG A 117 5.63 5.40 25.63
N GLN A 118 4.80 5.77 24.65
CA GLN A 118 5.07 5.53 23.23
C GLN A 118 6.35 6.23 22.76
N LYS A 119 6.63 7.45 23.21
CA LYS A 119 7.89 8.15 22.90
C LYS A 119 9.11 7.45 23.49
N LYS A 120 8.99 6.85 24.67
CA LYS A 120 10.10 6.18 25.37
C LYS A 120 10.33 4.75 24.88
N GLN A 121 9.27 4.00 24.62
CA GLN A 121 9.32 2.55 24.38
C GLN A 121 8.91 2.15 22.96
N GLY A 122 8.40 3.08 22.16
CA GLY A 122 7.69 2.78 20.92
C GLY A 122 6.23 2.40 21.16
N ARG A 123 5.42 2.41 20.09
CA ARG A 123 4.00 2.05 20.15
C ARG A 123 3.77 0.54 20.31
N VAL A 124 4.72 -0.26 19.85
CA VAL A 124 4.69 -1.72 19.89
C VAL A 124 6.09 -2.23 20.23
N VAL A 125 6.17 -3.43 20.81
CA VAL A 125 7.44 -4.14 20.96
C VAL A 125 8.09 -4.28 19.58
N LEU A 126 9.42 -4.11 19.51
CA LEU A 126 10.20 -4.32 18.30
C LEU A 126 9.79 -5.63 17.63
N ARG A 127 9.38 -5.53 16.37
CA ARG A 127 8.98 -6.65 15.54
C ARG A 127 9.63 -6.53 14.17
N ARG A 128 9.98 -7.65 13.56
CA ARG A 128 10.43 -7.67 12.17
C ARG A 128 9.25 -7.48 11.22
N LEU A 129 9.55 -7.12 9.97
CA LEU A 129 8.55 -7.22 8.90
C LEU A 129 8.24 -8.71 8.67
N SER A 130 6.98 -9.05 8.44
CA SER A 130 6.64 -10.38 7.90
C SER A 130 7.19 -10.52 6.48
N ARG A 131 7.31 -11.75 5.95
CA ARG A 131 7.75 -12.00 4.57
C ARG A 131 7.02 -11.14 3.52
N SER A 132 5.69 -11.01 3.66
CA SER A 132 4.88 -10.17 2.76
C SER A 132 5.15 -8.68 2.98
N GLN A 133 5.26 -8.24 4.23
CA GLN A 133 5.59 -6.84 4.54
C GLN A 133 6.99 -6.44 4.04
N TYR A 134 7.96 -7.36 4.08
CA TYR A 134 9.31 -7.13 3.58
C TYR A 134 9.32 -7.03 2.05
N GLU A 135 8.67 -7.97 1.37
CA GLU A 135 8.47 -7.93 -0.09
C GLU A 135 7.79 -6.63 -0.52
N ASP A 136 6.65 -6.28 0.09
CA ASP A 136 5.91 -5.06 -0.24
C ASP A 136 6.71 -3.79 0.07
N THR A 137 7.56 -3.81 1.10
CA THR A 137 8.47 -2.71 1.40
C THR A 137 9.51 -2.54 0.30
N LEU A 138 10.09 -3.63 -0.22
CA LEU A 138 11.04 -3.56 -1.33
C LEU A 138 10.36 -3.19 -2.66
N ARG A 139 9.15 -3.69 -2.93
CA ARG A 139 8.32 -3.25 -4.06
C ARG A 139 8.11 -1.74 -4.06
N ASP A 140 7.83 -1.18 -2.88
CA ASP A 140 7.58 0.26 -2.74
C ASP A 140 8.87 1.09 -2.82
N LEU A 141 9.94 0.68 -2.13
CA LEU A 141 11.22 1.40 -2.12
C LEU A 141 11.88 1.44 -3.49
N LEU A 142 11.77 0.36 -4.25
CA LEU A 142 12.45 0.17 -5.54
C LEU A 142 11.50 0.30 -6.74
N ASP A 143 10.22 0.63 -6.54
CA ASP A 143 9.19 0.70 -7.59
C ASP A 143 9.14 -0.56 -8.49
N LEU A 144 9.17 -1.74 -7.87
CA LEU A 144 9.17 -3.04 -8.55
C LEU A 144 7.87 -3.81 -8.25
N PRO A 145 6.73 -3.50 -8.88
CA PRO A 145 5.44 -4.10 -8.54
C PRO A 145 5.39 -5.62 -8.78
N ALA A 146 6.17 -6.13 -9.73
CA ALA A 146 6.21 -7.55 -10.10
C ALA A 146 7.27 -8.36 -9.33
N LEU A 147 7.97 -7.75 -8.37
CA LEU A 147 9.00 -8.39 -7.56
C LEU A 147 8.41 -9.51 -6.70
N GLU A 148 9.03 -10.68 -6.69
CA GLU A 148 8.61 -11.84 -5.91
C GLU A 148 9.80 -12.37 -5.10
N LEU A 149 9.73 -12.21 -3.79
CA LEU A 149 10.77 -12.58 -2.81
C LEU A 149 10.23 -13.44 -1.67
N LYS A 150 8.90 -13.55 -1.53
CA LYS A 150 8.23 -14.21 -0.41
C LYS A 150 8.77 -15.62 -0.14
N ASP A 151 9.05 -16.37 -1.21
CA ASP A 151 9.53 -17.75 -1.13
C ASP A 151 11.03 -17.87 -0.82
N LEU A 152 11.79 -16.77 -0.92
CA LEU A 152 13.19 -16.71 -0.47
C LEU A 152 13.29 -16.54 1.05
N LEU A 153 12.23 -16.05 1.70
CA LEU A 153 12.20 -15.74 3.12
C LEU A 153 11.65 -16.92 3.93
N PRO A 154 12.09 -17.14 5.19
CA PRO A 154 11.52 -18.18 6.05
C PRO A 154 10.00 -18.05 6.26
N GLU A 155 9.33 -19.16 6.55
CA GLU A 155 7.90 -19.17 6.88
C GLU A 155 7.61 -18.50 8.22
N GLU A 156 6.43 -17.90 8.32
CA GLU A 156 6.00 -17.20 9.53
C GLU A 156 5.40 -18.19 10.52
N SER A 157 5.79 -18.06 11.79
CA SER A 157 5.09 -18.72 12.88
C SER A 157 3.74 -18.03 13.09
N LEU A 158 2.65 -18.74 12.87
CA LEU A 158 1.30 -18.23 13.13
C LEU A 158 0.98 -18.27 14.63
N VAL A 159 0.56 -17.14 15.20
CA VAL A 159 0.00 -17.09 16.55
C VAL A 159 -1.45 -16.62 16.45
N ALA A 160 -2.37 -17.40 17.03
CA ALA A 160 -3.81 -17.16 16.93
C ALA A 160 -4.30 -16.94 15.47
N GLY A 161 -3.63 -17.54 14.48
CA GLY A 161 -3.95 -17.41 13.05
C GLY A 161 -3.36 -16.18 12.35
N PHE A 162 -2.59 -15.33 13.06
CA PHE A 162 -1.97 -14.13 12.51
C PHE A 162 -0.45 -14.29 12.36
N ASP A 163 0.11 -13.77 11.27
CA ASP A 163 1.54 -13.78 10.93
C ASP A 163 2.28 -12.50 11.35
N ASN A 164 1.58 -11.55 11.97
CA ASN A 164 2.05 -10.20 12.28
C ASN A 164 2.20 -9.92 13.79
N ILE A 165 2.08 -10.94 14.63
CA ILE A 165 2.16 -10.80 16.09
C ILE A 165 3.62 -10.73 16.54
N SER A 166 4.01 -9.59 17.13
CA SER A 166 5.40 -9.31 17.54
C SER A 166 6.04 -10.40 18.40
N ALA A 167 5.27 -11.03 19.30
CA ALA A 167 5.77 -12.05 20.22
C ALA A 167 6.26 -13.35 19.53
N ALA A 168 5.79 -13.64 18.32
CA ALA A 168 6.24 -14.78 17.52
C ALA A 168 7.26 -14.42 16.43
N GLN A 169 7.61 -13.13 16.31
CA GLN A 169 8.47 -12.61 15.26
C GLN A 169 9.93 -12.50 15.71
N SER A 170 10.50 -13.62 16.18
CA SER A 170 11.93 -13.70 16.48
C SER A 170 12.78 -13.65 15.21
N ILE A 171 14.02 -13.20 15.34
CA ILE A 171 15.02 -13.19 14.27
C ILE A 171 16.02 -14.30 14.58
N SER A 172 16.26 -15.18 13.60
CA SER A 172 17.35 -16.16 13.63
C SER A 172 18.46 -15.76 12.66
N SER A 173 19.64 -16.38 12.76
CA SER A 173 20.73 -16.20 11.81
C SER A 173 20.31 -16.49 10.36
N THR A 174 19.45 -17.48 10.14
CA THR A 174 18.86 -17.80 8.83
C THR A 174 18.08 -16.63 8.25
N HIS A 175 17.33 -15.89 9.08
CA HIS A 175 16.60 -14.72 8.60
C HIS A 175 17.55 -13.65 8.06
N LEU A 176 18.66 -13.38 8.74
CA LEU A 176 19.63 -12.38 8.29
C LEU A 176 20.22 -12.72 6.92
N VAL A 177 20.60 -13.99 6.71
CA VAL A 177 21.12 -14.48 5.42
C VAL A 177 20.05 -14.38 4.33
N ARG A 178 18.80 -14.78 4.62
CA ARG A 178 17.71 -14.70 3.64
C ARG A 178 17.30 -13.25 3.32
N TYR A 179 17.34 -12.34 4.29
CA TYR A 179 17.12 -10.92 4.02
C TYR A 179 18.19 -10.34 3.12
N GLN A 180 19.46 -10.68 3.32
CA GLN A 180 20.53 -10.23 2.44
C GLN A 180 20.33 -10.76 1.01
N GLN A 181 20.04 -12.06 0.86
CA GLN A 181 19.75 -12.66 -0.45
C GLN A 181 18.54 -12.02 -1.15
N ALA A 182 17.47 -11.75 -0.39
CA ALA A 182 16.28 -11.09 -0.92
C ALA A 182 16.56 -9.63 -1.30
N ALA A 183 17.36 -8.91 -0.52
CA ALA A 183 17.81 -7.56 -0.84
C ALA A 183 18.67 -7.55 -2.13
N ASP A 184 19.62 -8.47 -2.26
CA ASP A 184 20.47 -8.58 -3.46
C ASP A 184 19.61 -8.87 -4.71
N ALA A 185 18.64 -9.78 -4.60
CA ALA A 185 17.70 -10.07 -5.69
C ALA A 185 16.85 -8.84 -6.07
N ALA A 186 16.40 -8.07 -5.08
CA ALA A 186 15.62 -6.86 -5.31
C ALA A 186 16.46 -5.74 -5.97
N LEU A 187 17.67 -5.49 -5.48
CA LEU A 187 18.60 -4.51 -6.04
C LEU A 187 19.00 -4.88 -7.47
N SER A 188 19.24 -6.17 -7.74
CA SER A 188 19.52 -6.67 -9.09
C SER A 188 18.33 -6.44 -10.04
N SER A 189 17.11 -6.66 -9.54
CA SER A 189 15.88 -6.44 -10.32
C SER A 189 15.60 -4.97 -10.64
N ALA A 190 16.15 -4.04 -9.85
CA ALA A 190 16.03 -2.61 -10.12
C ALA A 190 16.83 -2.17 -11.36
N ILE A 191 17.88 -2.91 -11.73
CA ILE A 191 18.67 -2.68 -12.94
C ILE A 191 18.01 -3.44 -14.10
N PRO A 192 17.51 -2.74 -15.13
CA PRO A 192 16.83 -3.41 -16.25
C PRO A 192 17.83 -4.23 -17.08
N VAL A 193 17.46 -5.49 -17.35
CA VAL A 193 18.25 -6.41 -18.19
C VAL A 193 18.27 -6.03 -19.68
N THR A 194 17.33 -5.20 -20.12
CA THR A 194 17.20 -4.74 -21.51
C THR A 194 16.45 -3.42 -21.57
N THR A 195 16.50 -2.74 -22.71
CA THR A 195 15.60 -1.62 -23.00
C THR A 195 14.20 -2.08 -23.37
N PHE A 196 13.20 -1.28 -23.04
CA PHE A 196 11.84 -1.46 -23.51
C PHE A 196 11.29 -0.16 -24.10
N LYS A 197 10.25 -0.31 -24.94
CA LYS A 197 9.34 0.78 -25.31
C LYS A 197 8.00 0.48 -24.67
N PRO A 198 7.34 1.46 -24.02
CA PRO A 198 6.00 1.25 -23.50
C PRO A 198 5.04 0.83 -24.63
N VAL A 199 4.11 -0.05 -24.29
CA VAL A 199 2.97 -0.42 -25.14
C VAL A 199 1.91 0.65 -25.01
N SER A 200 1.37 1.07 -26.16
CA SER A 200 0.14 1.86 -26.27
C SER A 200 -0.67 1.26 -27.43
N LEU A 201 -1.43 0.22 -27.12
CA LEU A 201 -2.37 -0.43 -28.04
C LEU A 201 -3.74 0.21 -27.86
N ASN A 202 -4.37 0.61 -28.95
CA ASN A 202 -5.71 1.16 -28.96
C ASN A 202 -6.38 0.79 -30.28
N VAL A 203 -7.15 -0.29 -30.29
CA VAL A 203 -7.64 -0.93 -31.52
C VAL A 203 -9.10 -1.36 -31.39
N SER A 204 -9.82 -1.38 -32.51
CA SER A 204 -11.13 -2.02 -32.60
C SER A 204 -11.00 -3.55 -32.47
N GLY A 205 -12.12 -4.22 -32.19
CA GLY A 205 -12.17 -5.68 -32.21
C GLY A 205 -11.73 -6.25 -33.55
N ARG A 206 -12.16 -5.64 -34.67
CA ARG A 206 -11.73 -5.99 -36.03
C ARG A 206 -10.23 -5.82 -36.22
N GLU A 207 -9.69 -4.64 -35.91
CA GLU A 207 -8.26 -4.37 -36.06
C GLU A 207 -7.43 -5.39 -35.28
N PHE A 208 -7.85 -5.68 -34.04
CA PHE A 208 -7.25 -6.73 -33.22
C PHE A 208 -7.35 -8.11 -33.88
N TYR A 209 -8.52 -8.48 -34.39
CA TYR A 209 -8.76 -9.71 -35.15
C TYR A 209 -7.94 -9.81 -36.45
N GLU A 210 -7.46 -8.70 -37.00
CA GLU A 210 -6.68 -8.66 -38.24
C GLU A 210 -5.15 -8.62 -38.04
N ILE A 211 -4.66 -8.34 -36.81
CA ILE A 211 -3.22 -8.41 -36.50
C ILE A 211 -2.63 -9.77 -36.95
N PRO A 212 -1.52 -9.84 -37.69
CA PRO A 212 -1.01 -11.09 -38.24
C PRO A 212 -0.80 -12.19 -37.19
N GLN A 213 -1.13 -13.45 -37.53
CA GLN A 213 -1.01 -14.60 -36.63
C GLN A 213 0.40 -14.90 -36.11
N LYS A 214 1.47 -14.36 -36.72
CA LYS A 214 2.84 -14.47 -36.20
C LYS A 214 3.16 -13.42 -35.13
N GLN A 215 2.34 -12.36 -35.07
CA GLN A 215 2.43 -11.28 -34.08
C GLN A 215 1.40 -11.49 -32.95
N LYS A 216 0.32 -12.23 -33.23
CA LYS A 216 -0.52 -12.88 -32.24
C LYS A 216 0.19 -14.14 -31.77
N GLY A 217 0.24 -14.43 -30.48
CA GLY A 217 0.81 -15.71 -30.05
C GLY A 217 0.00 -16.96 -30.45
N TYR A 218 -1.17 -16.84 -31.11
CA TYR A 218 -2.26 -17.84 -30.98
C TYR A 218 -3.32 -17.90 -32.13
N GLU A 219 -4.14 -18.97 -32.09
CA GLU A 219 -5.14 -19.40 -33.09
C GLU A 219 -6.46 -18.60 -33.12
N SER A 220 -6.43 -17.39 -33.69
CA SER A 220 -7.59 -16.48 -33.93
C SER A 220 -8.75 -17.05 -34.80
N HIS A 221 -8.59 -18.22 -35.42
CA HIS A 221 -9.49 -18.73 -36.47
C HIS A 221 -10.83 -19.30 -35.96
N LYS A 222 -11.14 -19.11 -34.67
CA LYS A 222 -12.38 -19.56 -34.00
C LYS A 222 -13.24 -18.40 -33.49
N CYS A 223 -12.77 -17.18 -33.76
CA CYS A 223 -13.53 -15.95 -33.63
C CYS A 223 -13.89 -15.46 -35.03
N TRP A 224 -14.81 -14.51 -35.12
CA TRP A 224 -15.10 -13.81 -36.37
C TRP A 224 -15.34 -12.33 -36.09
N VAL A 225 -15.58 -11.56 -37.14
CA VAL A 225 -15.85 -10.12 -37.04
C VAL A 225 -17.24 -9.79 -37.57
N ARG A 226 -17.92 -8.85 -36.91
CA ARG A 226 -19.20 -8.27 -37.35
C ARG A 226 -19.13 -6.76 -37.20
N GLY A 227 -19.09 -6.03 -38.31
CA GLY A 227 -18.75 -4.61 -38.28
C GLY A 227 -17.34 -4.42 -37.73
N GLU A 228 -17.15 -3.51 -36.76
CA GLU A 228 -15.86 -3.28 -36.09
C GLU A 228 -15.62 -4.18 -34.87
N ALA A 229 -16.57 -5.03 -34.51
CA ALA A 229 -16.47 -5.89 -33.34
C ALA A 229 -15.91 -7.27 -33.67
N MET A 230 -15.10 -7.80 -32.75
CA MET A 230 -14.69 -9.20 -32.73
C MET A 230 -15.67 -10.00 -31.87
N MET A 231 -15.99 -11.20 -32.33
CA MET A 231 -16.99 -12.09 -31.78
C MET A 231 -16.30 -13.35 -31.24
N VAL A 232 -16.41 -13.58 -29.94
CA VAL A 232 -15.74 -14.67 -29.22
C VAL A 232 -16.80 -15.62 -28.62
N PRO A 233 -17.08 -16.77 -29.25
CA PRO A 233 -18.27 -17.59 -28.93
C PRO A 233 -18.06 -18.64 -27.83
N SER A 234 -16.83 -18.79 -27.34
CA SER A 234 -16.44 -19.85 -26.42
C SER A 234 -15.48 -19.30 -25.39
N ASN A 235 -15.42 -19.94 -24.23
CA ASN A 235 -14.44 -19.62 -23.21
C ASN A 235 -13.01 -20.07 -23.58
N LEU A 236 -12.81 -20.52 -24.84
CA LEU A 236 -11.53 -20.86 -25.49
C LEU A 236 -10.50 -21.27 -24.45
N ASN A 237 -10.81 -22.36 -23.76
CA ASN A 237 -9.91 -22.93 -22.78
C ASN A 237 -9.04 -23.97 -23.47
N ARG A 238 -7.79 -24.10 -23.00
CA ARG A 238 -6.64 -24.84 -23.59
C ARG A 238 -6.90 -25.84 -24.74
N PRO A 239 -6.02 -25.89 -25.76
CA PRO A 239 -4.90 -25.00 -26.12
C PRO A 239 -5.31 -23.82 -27.03
N TYR A 240 -6.59 -23.45 -27.04
CA TYR A 240 -7.13 -22.41 -27.93
C TYR A 240 -7.24 -21.14 -27.11
N TYR A 241 -6.80 -19.99 -27.61
CA TYR A 241 -6.74 -18.74 -26.84
C TYR A 241 -7.51 -17.66 -27.59
N SER A 242 -8.20 -16.78 -26.86
CA SER A 242 -9.21 -15.91 -27.47
C SER A 242 -8.61 -14.59 -27.99
N VAL A 243 -7.86 -13.87 -27.14
CA VAL A 243 -7.55 -12.45 -27.32
C VAL A 243 -6.33 -12.08 -26.48
N ALA A 244 -5.14 -12.08 -27.09
CA ALA A 244 -3.91 -11.65 -26.42
C ALA A 244 -3.33 -10.35 -27.01
N PRO A 245 -3.29 -9.24 -26.26
CA PRO A 245 -2.51 -8.07 -26.67
C PRO A 245 -1.00 -8.40 -26.68
N PRO A 246 -0.15 -7.54 -27.25
CA PRO A 246 1.30 -7.75 -27.28
C PRO A 246 1.85 -8.08 -25.87
N PRO A 247 2.81 -9.01 -25.74
CA PRO A 247 3.43 -9.32 -24.46
C PRO A 247 4.03 -8.07 -23.82
N ALA A 248 3.93 -7.98 -22.49
CA ALA A 248 4.54 -6.94 -21.68
C ALA A 248 6.04 -6.83 -22.00
N PRO A 249 6.54 -5.68 -22.49
CA PRO A 249 7.94 -5.54 -22.88
C PRO A 249 8.88 -5.43 -21.67
N ALA A 250 8.35 -5.11 -20.49
CA ALA A 250 9.06 -5.03 -19.21
C ALA A 250 8.14 -5.37 -18.04
N ASP A 251 8.72 -5.64 -16.88
CA ASP A 251 7.99 -5.77 -15.62
C ASP A 251 7.34 -4.41 -15.29
N GLY A 252 6.09 -4.41 -14.86
CA GLY A 252 5.43 -3.15 -14.49
C GLY A 252 3.91 -3.25 -14.36
N ARG A 253 3.28 -2.09 -14.16
CA ARG A 253 1.82 -1.96 -14.12
C ARG A 253 1.30 -1.62 -15.51
N TYR A 254 0.20 -2.23 -15.91
CA TYR A 254 -0.44 -2.05 -17.20
C TYR A 254 -1.92 -1.78 -17.00
N ARG A 255 -2.45 -0.79 -17.73
CA ARG A 255 -3.87 -0.49 -17.77
C ARG A 255 -4.49 -1.11 -19.00
N ILE A 256 -5.53 -1.89 -18.80
CA ILE A 256 -6.25 -2.56 -19.88
C ILE A 256 -7.70 -2.14 -19.82
N SER A 257 -8.22 -1.67 -20.95
CA SER A 257 -9.64 -1.33 -21.09
C SER A 257 -10.27 -2.15 -22.20
N LEU A 258 -11.38 -2.80 -21.86
CA LEU A 258 -12.17 -3.60 -22.76
C LEU A 258 -13.55 -2.95 -22.90
N THR A 259 -13.95 -2.60 -24.12
CA THR A 259 -15.33 -2.24 -24.44
C THR A 259 -16.01 -3.43 -25.10
N GLY A 260 -17.05 -3.94 -24.46
CA GLY A 260 -17.75 -5.13 -24.93
C GLY A 260 -19.04 -5.42 -24.19
N TYR A 261 -19.68 -6.52 -24.55
CA TYR A 261 -20.92 -7.01 -23.94
C TYR A 261 -21.10 -8.51 -24.18
N GLY A 262 -22.01 -9.13 -23.43
CA GLY A 262 -22.47 -10.50 -23.70
C GLY A 262 -23.63 -10.48 -24.69
N LEU A 263 -23.49 -11.16 -25.82
CA LEU A 263 -24.57 -11.37 -26.79
C LEU A 263 -25.19 -12.76 -26.59
N ASN A 264 -26.52 -12.87 -26.69
CA ASN A 264 -27.27 -14.12 -26.52
C ASN A 264 -26.99 -14.81 -25.16
N THR A 265 -26.89 -14.01 -24.09
CA THR A 265 -26.62 -14.51 -22.73
C THR A 265 -27.89 -14.68 -21.89
N ASP A 266 -29.06 -14.73 -22.53
CA ASP A 266 -30.38 -14.83 -21.89
C ASP A 266 -30.61 -13.75 -20.80
N GLY A 267 -30.15 -12.52 -21.08
CA GLY A 267 -30.26 -11.39 -20.15
C GLY A 267 -29.31 -11.46 -18.94
N LYS A 268 -28.39 -12.44 -18.89
CA LYS A 268 -27.38 -12.54 -17.82
C LYS A 268 -26.13 -11.75 -18.17
N THR A 269 -25.47 -11.23 -17.14
CA THR A 269 -24.12 -10.66 -17.29
C THR A 269 -23.13 -11.74 -17.71
N LEU A 270 -22.12 -11.35 -18.47
CA LEU A 270 -21.01 -12.20 -18.87
C LEU A 270 -19.76 -11.81 -18.06
N PRO A 271 -19.34 -12.62 -17.08
CA PRO A 271 -18.07 -12.42 -16.40
C PRO A 271 -16.91 -12.66 -17.37
N VAL A 272 -16.02 -11.68 -17.47
CA VAL A 272 -14.78 -11.77 -18.24
C VAL A 272 -13.60 -11.78 -17.28
N SER A 273 -12.81 -12.85 -17.29
CA SER A 273 -11.56 -12.91 -16.54
C SER A 273 -10.40 -12.35 -17.36
N PHE A 274 -9.53 -11.62 -16.67
CA PHE A 274 -8.25 -11.14 -17.16
C PHE A 274 -7.18 -12.05 -16.61
N ASN A 275 -6.65 -12.92 -17.46
CA ASN A 275 -5.59 -13.86 -17.13
C ASN A 275 -4.28 -13.43 -17.75
N TYR A 276 -3.16 -14.02 -17.30
CA TYR A 276 -1.92 -13.91 -18.06
C TYR A 276 -1.46 -15.24 -18.62
N MET A 277 -0.66 -15.17 -19.67
CA MET A 277 0.06 -16.29 -20.26
C MET A 277 1.54 -15.95 -20.32
N GLU A 278 2.39 -16.94 -20.11
CA GLU A 278 3.83 -16.77 -20.21
C GLU A 278 4.32 -17.12 -21.62
N HIS A 279 5.02 -16.20 -22.29
CA HIS A 279 5.73 -16.50 -23.53
C HIS A 279 7.20 -16.86 -23.26
N PRO A 280 7.79 -17.82 -24.01
CA PRO A 280 7.20 -18.57 -25.13
C PRO A 280 6.56 -19.91 -24.72
N THR A 281 6.54 -20.25 -23.43
CA THR A 281 6.05 -21.56 -22.92
C THR A 281 4.56 -21.77 -23.14
N LEU A 282 3.81 -20.68 -23.36
CA LEU A 282 2.35 -20.63 -23.44
C LEU A 282 1.69 -21.24 -22.20
N GLN A 283 2.41 -21.22 -21.07
CA GLN A 283 1.91 -21.70 -19.80
C GLN A 283 0.89 -20.70 -19.27
N TYR A 284 -0.30 -21.21 -18.96
CA TYR A 284 -1.38 -20.42 -18.41
C TYR A 284 -1.06 -20.00 -16.97
N GLY A 285 -1.23 -18.71 -16.69
CA GLY A 285 -1.06 -18.11 -15.38
C GLY A 285 -2.29 -18.29 -14.48
N LYS A 286 -2.43 -17.38 -13.52
CA LYS A 286 -3.60 -17.27 -12.64
C LYS A 286 -4.50 -16.14 -13.13
N ASP A 287 -5.79 -16.19 -12.75
CA ASP A 287 -6.70 -15.06 -12.91
C ASP A 287 -6.14 -13.85 -12.14
N LEU A 288 -6.05 -12.71 -12.82
CA LEU A 288 -5.56 -11.46 -12.24
C LEU A 288 -6.71 -10.54 -11.81
N ASP A 289 -7.80 -10.47 -12.59
CA ASP A 289 -9.01 -9.70 -12.28
C ASP A 289 -10.22 -10.27 -13.04
N TRP A 290 -11.43 -9.86 -12.65
CA TRP A 290 -12.71 -10.24 -13.23
C TRP A 290 -13.60 -9.02 -13.40
N ARG A 291 -14.28 -8.91 -14.54
CA ARG A 291 -15.24 -7.83 -14.79
C ARG A 291 -16.50 -8.35 -15.46
N ASP A 292 -17.63 -7.91 -14.95
CA ASP A 292 -18.92 -8.23 -15.55
C ASP A 292 -19.24 -7.27 -16.69
N LEU A 293 -19.51 -7.86 -17.86
CA LEU A 293 -20.08 -7.18 -19.00
C LEU A 293 -21.61 -7.43 -19.03
N PRO A 294 -22.42 -6.38 -19.25
CA PRO A 294 -23.86 -6.53 -19.32
C PRO A 294 -24.28 -7.26 -20.62
N PRO A 295 -25.51 -7.81 -20.65
CA PRO A 295 -26.09 -8.35 -21.88
C PRO A 295 -26.40 -7.22 -22.87
N ASP A 296 -26.10 -7.46 -24.15
CA ASP A 296 -26.55 -6.69 -25.34
C ASP A 296 -26.22 -5.18 -25.39
N VAL A 297 -25.59 -4.61 -24.36
CA VAL A 297 -25.27 -3.19 -24.25
C VAL A 297 -23.76 -3.02 -24.05
N PRO A 298 -23.02 -2.36 -24.96
CA PRO A 298 -21.60 -2.13 -24.76
C PRO A 298 -21.28 -1.40 -23.45
N LYS A 299 -20.28 -1.92 -22.73
CA LYS A 299 -19.71 -1.29 -21.53
C LYS A 299 -18.19 -1.35 -21.59
N THR A 300 -17.55 -0.26 -21.20
CA THR A 300 -16.10 -0.24 -20.95
C THR A 300 -15.80 -0.68 -19.53
N VAL A 301 -14.92 -1.65 -19.37
CA VAL A 301 -14.33 -2.06 -18.09
C VAL A 301 -12.82 -1.86 -18.16
N THR A 302 -12.24 -1.34 -17.08
CA THR A 302 -10.81 -1.03 -17.00
C THR A 302 -10.19 -1.71 -15.79
N VAL A 303 -9.03 -2.32 -15.98
CA VAL A 303 -8.23 -3.00 -14.95
C VAL A 303 -6.79 -2.52 -14.99
N ASP A 304 -6.18 -2.34 -13.82
CA ASP A 304 -4.75 -2.08 -13.67
C ASP A 304 -4.11 -3.36 -13.14
N LEU A 305 -3.25 -3.99 -13.95
CA LEU A 305 -2.64 -5.28 -13.66
C LEU A 305 -1.12 -5.14 -13.57
N THR A 306 -0.50 -5.95 -12.72
CA THR A 306 0.96 -6.11 -12.72
C THR A 306 1.35 -7.26 -13.63
N LEU A 307 2.21 -7.00 -14.62
CA LEU A 307 2.73 -8.01 -15.54
C LEU A 307 4.24 -8.05 -15.50
N LYS A 308 4.78 -9.26 -15.64
CA LYS A 308 6.20 -9.50 -15.91
C LYS A 308 6.48 -9.43 -17.39
N ARG A 309 7.71 -9.11 -17.75
CA ARG A 309 8.20 -9.15 -19.13
C ARG A 309 7.87 -10.49 -19.78
N GLY A 310 7.31 -10.43 -20.98
CA GLY A 310 6.90 -11.60 -21.74
C GLY A 310 5.52 -12.17 -21.37
N GLN A 311 4.88 -11.67 -20.32
CA GLN A 311 3.49 -12.03 -20.04
C GLN A 311 2.54 -11.28 -20.99
N SER A 312 1.65 -12.01 -21.63
CA SER A 312 0.51 -11.45 -22.35
C SER A 312 -0.76 -11.67 -21.54
N ILE A 313 -1.82 -10.92 -21.83
CA ILE A 313 -3.13 -11.10 -21.19
C ILE A 313 -4.01 -12.00 -22.02
N ASP A 314 -4.86 -12.80 -21.39
CA ASP A 314 -5.92 -13.54 -22.04
C ASP A 314 -7.27 -13.11 -21.46
N LEU A 315 -8.26 -12.91 -22.33
CA LEU A 315 -9.61 -12.47 -21.94
C LEU A 315 -10.59 -13.63 -22.10
N ILE A 316 -11.12 -14.15 -20.99
CA ILE A 316 -12.00 -15.32 -21.05
C ILE A 316 -13.40 -14.96 -20.60
N GLY A 317 -14.38 -15.09 -21.51
CA GLY A 317 -15.79 -15.08 -21.15
C GLY A 317 -16.16 -16.35 -20.41
N TRP A 318 -16.18 -16.31 -19.09
CA TRP A 318 -16.16 -17.50 -18.23
C TRP A 318 -17.35 -18.43 -18.41
N THR A 319 -18.54 -17.85 -18.60
CA THR A 319 -19.80 -18.60 -18.76
C THR A 319 -20.08 -19.00 -20.22
N LEU A 320 -19.16 -18.71 -21.15
CA LEU A 320 -19.26 -19.17 -22.53
C LEU A 320 -19.00 -20.68 -22.60
N PRO A 321 -19.53 -21.38 -23.64
CA PRO A 321 -19.33 -22.82 -23.77
C PRO A 321 -17.85 -23.19 -23.87
N PRO A 322 -17.43 -24.33 -23.29
CA PRO A 322 -16.11 -24.91 -23.48
C PRO A 322 -15.73 -25.05 -24.96
N PHE A 323 -14.45 -24.88 -25.28
CA PHE A 323 -13.99 -24.96 -26.67
C PHE A 323 -14.38 -26.27 -27.36
N LEU A 324 -14.28 -27.41 -26.69
CA LEU A 324 -14.60 -28.71 -27.28
C LEU A 324 -16.09 -28.82 -27.65
N ASP A 325 -16.97 -28.29 -26.81
CA ASP A 325 -18.42 -28.25 -27.04
C ASP A 325 -18.79 -27.26 -28.14
N PHE A 326 -18.07 -26.14 -28.22
CA PHE A 326 -18.21 -25.18 -29.30
C PHE A 326 -17.73 -25.77 -30.64
N ARG A 327 -16.55 -26.39 -30.66
CA ARG A 327 -15.90 -26.95 -31.85
C ARG A 327 -16.76 -28.01 -32.53
N SER A 328 -17.46 -28.85 -31.78
CA SER A 328 -18.35 -29.86 -32.36
C SER A 328 -19.51 -29.20 -33.12
N LYS A 329 -20.10 -28.15 -32.56
CA LYS A 329 -21.25 -27.43 -33.15
C LYS A 329 -20.89 -26.62 -34.40
N VAL A 330 -19.73 -25.96 -34.43
CA VAL A 330 -19.31 -25.15 -35.59
C VAL A 330 -18.66 -25.94 -36.73
N LYS A 331 -18.55 -27.27 -36.61
CA LYS A 331 -18.26 -28.13 -37.77
C LYS A 331 -19.43 -28.17 -38.75
N GLU A 332 -20.64 -28.00 -38.24
CA GLU A 332 -21.89 -28.16 -38.99
C GLU A 332 -22.47 -26.81 -39.43
N THR A 333 -22.08 -25.72 -38.76
CA THR A 333 -22.60 -24.37 -38.96
C THR A 333 -21.45 -23.37 -39.14
N PRO A 334 -21.45 -22.53 -40.19
CA PRO A 334 -20.48 -21.43 -40.33
C PRO A 334 -20.45 -20.52 -39.09
N LEU A 335 -19.27 -19.98 -38.74
CA LEU A 335 -19.09 -19.15 -37.52
C LEU A 335 -20.04 -17.95 -37.48
N GLU A 336 -20.30 -17.35 -38.65
CA GLU A 336 -21.17 -16.20 -38.83
C GLU A 336 -22.65 -16.51 -38.55
N GLN A 337 -23.02 -17.78 -38.56
CA GLN A 337 -24.38 -18.26 -38.25
C GLN A 337 -24.51 -18.75 -36.80
N TRP A 338 -23.46 -18.63 -35.98
CA TRP A 338 -23.51 -18.97 -34.56
C TRP A 338 -24.55 -18.10 -33.83
N SER A 339 -25.49 -18.76 -33.14
CA SER A 339 -26.56 -18.12 -32.38
C SER A 339 -26.46 -18.32 -30.87
N GLY A 340 -25.35 -18.87 -30.38
CA GLY A 340 -25.14 -19.10 -28.94
C GLY A 340 -24.56 -17.87 -28.22
N PRO A 341 -24.35 -17.98 -26.90
CA PRO A 341 -23.68 -16.97 -26.10
C PRO A 341 -22.34 -16.56 -26.71
N THR A 342 -22.04 -15.27 -26.74
CA THR A 342 -20.83 -14.73 -27.38
C THR A 342 -20.33 -13.50 -26.61
N LEU A 343 -19.05 -13.44 -26.29
CA LEU A 343 -18.39 -12.21 -25.87
C LEU A 343 -18.15 -11.34 -27.11
N VAL A 344 -18.74 -10.15 -27.12
CA VAL A 344 -18.50 -9.14 -28.16
C VAL A 344 -17.46 -8.16 -27.66
N ILE A 345 -16.41 -7.97 -28.46
CA ILE A 345 -15.32 -7.02 -28.18
C ILE A 345 -15.36 -5.95 -29.25
N GLU A 346 -15.77 -4.76 -28.87
CA GLU A 346 -15.81 -3.61 -29.79
C GLU A 346 -14.46 -2.91 -29.84
N HIS A 347 -13.79 -2.81 -28.69
CA HIS A 347 -12.55 -2.07 -28.58
C HIS A 347 -11.68 -2.59 -27.44
N LEU A 348 -10.36 -2.63 -27.67
CA LEU A 348 -9.37 -3.07 -26.72
C LEU A 348 -8.24 -2.03 -26.63
N LYS A 349 -7.93 -1.61 -25.41
CA LYS A 349 -6.83 -0.71 -25.10
C LYS A 349 -5.88 -1.35 -24.08
N MET A 350 -4.58 -1.23 -24.30
CA MET A 350 -3.53 -1.62 -23.35
C MET A 350 -2.43 -0.56 -23.31
N GLU A 351 -2.12 -0.08 -22.11
CA GLU A 351 -1.06 0.91 -21.87
C GLU A 351 -0.14 0.43 -20.76
N GLY A 352 1.17 0.49 -20.98
CA GLY A 352 2.15 0.31 -19.91
C GLY A 352 3.55 -0.09 -20.39
N PRO A 353 4.54 -0.22 -19.50
CA PRO A 353 4.44 0.03 -18.06
C PRO A 353 3.97 1.44 -17.70
N LEU A 354 3.26 1.60 -16.58
CA LEU A 354 2.73 2.86 -16.09
C LEU A 354 3.48 3.35 -14.85
N ASP A 355 3.83 4.63 -14.84
CA ASP A 355 4.43 5.29 -13.68
C ASP A 355 3.49 5.23 -12.46
N LYS A 356 4.07 4.97 -11.29
CA LYS A 356 3.31 4.84 -10.03
C LYS A 356 2.58 6.11 -9.61
N GLN A 357 3.15 7.29 -9.84
CA GLN A 357 2.70 8.58 -9.30
C GLN A 357 1.58 9.21 -10.11
N ASP A 358 1.72 9.26 -11.43
CA ASP A 358 0.79 9.99 -12.29
C ASP A 358 0.01 9.09 -13.26
N GLY A 359 0.38 7.80 -13.35
CA GLY A 359 -0.25 6.85 -14.25
C GLY A 359 0.05 7.09 -15.74
N SER A 360 1.07 7.90 -16.06
CA SER A 360 1.59 8.07 -17.41
C SER A 360 2.40 6.84 -17.85
N LEU A 361 2.73 6.75 -19.15
CA LEU A 361 3.64 5.70 -19.63
C LEU A 361 5.02 5.91 -19.03
N GLU A 362 5.59 4.85 -18.47
CA GLU A 362 6.92 4.88 -17.89
C GLU A 362 7.97 5.17 -18.96
N ILE A 363 8.87 6.11 -18.67
CA ILE A 363 9.92 6.54 -19.59
C ILE A 363 11.21 5.83 -19.21
N TRP A 364 11.99 5.42 -20.22
CA TRP A 364 13.32 4.84 -20.02
C TRP A 364 14.33 5.90 -19.51
N PRO A 365 15.23 5.57 -18.57
CA PRO A 365 15.32 4.31 -17.81
C PRO A 365 14.17 4.14 -16.82
N PRO A 366 13.75 2.90 -16.51
CA PRO A 366 12.61 2.66 -15.63
C PRO A 366 12.81 3.32 -14.27
N ARG A 367 11.70 3.62 -13.63
CA ARG A 367 11.67 4.25 -12.33
C ARG A 367 12.34 3.40 -11.26
N SER A 368 12.29 2.08 -11.40
CA SER A 368 13.03 1.18 -10.51
C SER A 368 14.53 1.48 -10.47
N TYR A 369 15.10 1.79 -11.64
CA TYR A 369 16.49 2.21 -11.75
C TYR A 369 16.69 3.60 -11.16
N GLN A 370 15.80 4.55 -11.49
CA GLN A 370 15.91 5.93 -11.00
C GLN A 370 15.79 6.05 -9.48
N GLN A 371 15.00 5.19 -8.81
CA GLN A 371 14.87 5.20 -7.35
C GLN A 371 16.19 4.86 -6.65
N LEU A 372 17.03 4.04 -7.27
CA LEU A 372 18.28 3.56 -6.70
C LEU A 372 19.51 4.32 -7.20
N PHE A 373 19.54 4.67 -8.49
CA PHE A 373 20.69 5.25 -9.18
C PHE A 373 20.43 6.66 -9.73
N GLY A 374 19.26 7.25 -9.48
CA GLY A 374 18.91 8.59 -9.94
C GLY A 374 19.03 8.71 -11.46
N ASN A 375 19.78 9.72 -11.91
CA ASN A 375 20.02 10.00 -13.33
C ASN A 375 21.38 9.50 -13.82
N LEU A 376 22.03 8.58 -13.10
CA LEU A 376 23.30 8.01 -13.55
C LEU A 376 23.10 7.37 -14.94
N PRO A 377 24.05 7.56 -15.89
CA PRO A 377 23.94 6.94 -17.19
C PRO A 377 23.91 5.42 -17.09
N LEU A 378 23.00 4.79 -17.81
CA LEU A 378 22.88 3.33 -17.88
C LEU A 378 23.37 2.83 -19.23
N LYS A 379 24.58 2.28 -19.26
CA LYS A 379 25.29 1.88 -20.49
C LYS A 379 25.93 0.51 -20.37
N THR A 380 26.17 -0.13 -21.50
CA THR A 380 26.98 -1.34 -21.57
C THR A 380 28.47 -1.01 -21.75
N GLU A 381 29.36 -1.99 -21.57
CA GLU A 381 30.80 -1.80 -21.76
C GLU A 381 31.13 -1.46 -23.22
N LEU A 382 30.46 -2.12 -24.17
CA LEU A 382 30.64 -1.82 -25.60
C LEU A 382 30.21 -0.39 -25.97
N GLU A 383 29.18 0.14 -25.33
CA GLU A 383 28.76 1.54 -25.53
C GLU A 383 29.80 2.52 -25.02
N LEU A 384 30.39 2.25 -23.83
CA LEU A 384 31.49 3.05 -23.29
C LEU A 384 32.74 2.96 -24.15
N ALA A 385 33.04 1.79 -24.69
CA ALA A 385 34.17 1.60 -25.59
C ALA A 385 33.98 2.41 -26.90
N ALA A 386 32.76 2.48 -27.43
CA ALA A 386 32.45 3.27 -28.62
C ALA A 386 32.51 4.79 -28.41
N GLU A 387 32.32 5.26 -27.18
CA GLU A 387 32.57 6.66 -26.83
C GLU A 387 34.06 7.01 -26.84
N ARG A 388 34.94 6.02 -26.65
CA ARG A 388 36.41 6.18 -26.67
C ARG A 388 36.98 5.94 -28.06
N ASP A 389 36.41 5.01 -28.83
CA ASP A 389 36.82 4.68 -30.19
C ASP A 389 35.60 4.61 -31.14
N PRO A 390 35.42 5.59 -32.04
CA PRO A 390 34.34 5.60 -33.02
C PRO A 390 34.30 4.39 -33.97
N LYS A 391 35.37 3.60 -34.06
CA LYS A 391 35.40 2.36 -34.87
C LYS A 391 34.76 1.18 -34.15
N GLN A 392 34.57 1.26 -32.84
CA GLN A 392 33.94 0.20 -32.07
C GLN A 392 32.49 0.04 -32.52
N ARG A 393 32.16 -1.16 -32.99
CA ARG A 393 30.80 -1.48 -33.40
C ARG A 393 29.95 -1.85 -32.20
N VAL A 394 28.80 -1.19 -32.08
CA VAL A 394 27.76 -1.51 -31.09
C VAL A 394 26.52 -1.98 -31.85
N VAL A 395 25.96 -3.11 -31.42
CA VAL A 395 24.67 -3.56 -31.94
C VAL A 395 23.58 -2.67 -31.34
N PRO A 396 22.70 -2.03 -32.14
CA PRO A 396 21.62 -1.22 -31.62
C PRO A 396 20.79 -1.99 -30.59
N ARG A 397 20.40 -1.33 -29.49
CA ARG A 397 19.78 -1.97 -28.32
C ARG A 397 18.55 -2.82 -28.69
N GLU A 398 17.74 -2.33 -29.63
CA GLU A 398 16.54 -2.99 -30.14
C GLU A 398 16.81 -4.25 -30.99
N LYS A 399 18.05 -4.45 -31.43
CA LYS A 399 18.49 -5.62 -32.21
C LYS A 399 19.29 -6.63 -31.37
N ARG A 400 19.55 -6.35 -30.10
CA ARG A 400 20.32 -7.23 -29.21
C ARG A 400 19.48 -8.43 -28.78
N THR A 401 20.06 -9.63 -28.88
CA THR A 401 19.47 -10.87 -28.37
C THR A 401 19.60 -10.95 -26.85
N ALA A 402 18.87 -11.87 -26.20
CA ALA A 402 19.02 -12.12 -24.77
C ALA A 402 20.46 -12.53 -24.39
N GLU A 403 21.11 -13.35 -25.22
CA GLU A 403 22.52 -13.73 -25.02
C GLU A 403 23.46 -12.53 -25.13
N ALA A 404 23.24 -11.62 -26.09
CA ALA A 404 24.04 -10.41 -26.23
C ALA A 404 23.87 -9.47 -25.02
N TRP A 405 22.67 -9.37 -24.44
CA TRP A 405 22.46 -8.63 -23.19
C TRP A 405 23.15 -9.30 -22.00
N SER A 406 23.15 -10.63 -21.92
CA SER A 406 23.82 -11.35 -20.84
C SER A 406 25.35 -11.19 -20.85
N LYS A 407 25.98 -11.07 -22.03
CA LYS A 407 27.44 -10.94 -22.17
C LYS A 407 27.97 -9.53 -21.93
N ASP A 408 27.13 -8.52 -22.16
CA ASP A 408 27.48 -7.11 -22.05
C ASP A 408 26.26 -6.35 -21.50
N PRO A 409 25.97 -6.51 -20.19
CA PRO A 409 24.75 -6.00 -19.56
C PRO A 409 24.78 -4.48 -19.39
N LEU A 410 23.61 -3.91 -19.13
CA LEU A 410 23.48 -2.50 -18.75
C LEU A 410 23.96 -2.31 -17.31
N MET A 411 24.87 -1.36 -17.11
CA MET A 411 25.43 -1.02 -15.81
C MET A 411 25.34 0.48 -15.53
N PRO A 412 25.05 0.90 -14.29
CA PRO A 412 25.15 2.30 -13.89
C PRO A 412 26.60 2.80 -14.07
N GLN A 413 26.75 3.98 -14.63
CA GLN A 413 28.04 4.60 -14.92
C GLN A 413 28.24 5.82 -14.02
N THR A 414 29.42 5.91 -13.43
CA THR A 414 29.80 7.02 -12.56
C THR A 414 31.29 7.31 -12.76
N SER A 415 31.66 8.59 -12.73
CA SER A 415 33.06 9.04 -12.65
C SER A 415 33.48 9.41 -11.23
N ALA A 416 32.55 9.43 -10.28
CA ALA A 416 32.73 9.88 -8.90
C ALA A 416 31.94 8.96 -7.94
N PRO A 417 32.36 7.69 -7.78
CA PRO A 417 31.52 6.67 -7.14
C PRO A 417 31.14 6.99 -5.69
N ILE A 418 32.03 7.61 -4.92
CA ILE A 418 31.80 7.93 -3.50
C ILE A 418 30.82 9.10 -3.39
N GLU A 419 31.00 10.14 -4.19
CA GLU A 419 30.14 11.31 -4.23
C GLU A 419 28.72 10.93 -4.67
N ASP A 420 28.61 10.16 -5.76
CA ASP A 420 27.33 9.69 -6.27
C ASP A 420 26.64 8.75 -5.28
N ALA A 421 27.36 7.79 -4.68
CA ALA A 421 26.80 6.92 -3.64
C ALA A 421 26.29 7.73 -2.44
N THR A 422 27.04 8.74 -2.00
CA THR A 422 26.62 9.64 -0.90
C THR A 422 25.34 10.39 -1.23
N GLN A 423 25.23 10.90 -2.46
CA GLN A 423 24.02 11.59 -2.92
C GLN A 423 22.82 10.65 -2.99
N LEU A 424 23.00 9.44 -3.56
CA LEU A 424 21.95 8.44 -3.70
C LEU A 424 21.46 7.95 -2.34
N LEU A 425 22.38 7.65 -1.40
CA LEU A 425 22.04 7.23 -0.04
C LEU A 425 21.30 8.33 0.73
N ARG A 426 21.65 9.61 0.54
CA ARG A 426 20.92 10.73 1.15
C ARG A 426 19.46 10.78 0.72
N ALA A 427 19.15 10.40 -0.52
CA ALA A 427 17.79 10.33 -1.04
C ALA A 427 17.07 9.02 -0.64
N PHE A 428 17.80 7.91 -0.57
CA PHE A 428 17.24 6.58 -0.32
C PHE A 428 16.97 6.31 1.18
N LEU A 429 17.91 6.64 2.07
CA LEU A 429 17.85 6.28 3.48
C LEU A 429 16.59 6.85 4.19
N PRO A 430 16.13 8.09 3.96
CA PRO A 430 14.91 8.57 4.58
C PRO A 430 13.66 7.76 4.21
N LYS A 431 13.61 7.22 2.99
CA LYS A 431 12.52 6.31 2.55
C LYS A 431 12.64 4.97 3.25
N ALA A 432 13.84 4.39 3.28
CA ALA A 432 14.11 3.09 3.91
C ALA A 432 13.83 3.11 5.43
N PHE A 433 14.29 4.16 6.13
CA PHE A 433 14.06 4.35 7.56
C PHE A 433 12.68 4.92 7.89
N ARG A 434 11.94 5.42 6.89
CA ARG A 434 10.64 6.12 7.02
C ARG A 434 10.68 7.26 8.04
N ARG A 435 11.81 7.98 8.08
CA ARG A 435 12.05 9.15 8.93
C ARG A 435 13.20 10.00 8.38
N PRO A 436 13.36 11.26 8.82
CA PRO A 436 14.58 12.01 8.55
C PRO A 436 15.83 11.28 9.04
N VAL A 437 16.90 11.37 8.26
CA VAL A 437 18.21 10.74 8.51
C VAL A 437 19.28 11.84 8.57
N SER A 438 20.13 11.81 9.60
CA SER A 438 21.21 12.79 9.77
C SER A 438 22.38 12.53 8.81
N GLY A 439 23.21 13.55 8.56
CA GLY A 439 24.41 13.40 7.72
C GLY A 439 25.40 12.37 8.26
N GLU A 440 25.53 12.23 9.58
CA GLU A 440 26.37 11.22 10.22
C GLU A 440 25.91 9.78 9.89
N VAL A 441 24.59 9.54 9.89
CA VAL A 441 24.05 8.23 9.51
C VAL A 441 24.29 7.97 8.03
N VAL A 442 24.14 8.97 7.16
CA VAL A 442 24.50 8.81 5.74
C VAL A 442 25.98 8.44 5.59
N GLN A 443 26.87 9.15 6.29
CA GLN A 443 28.32 8.90 6.28
C GLN A 443 28.71 7.50 6.76
N HIS A 444 27.94 6.90 7.66
CA HIS A 444 28.19 5.53 8.11
C HIS A 444 28.02 4.48 7.00
N TYR A 445 27.21 4.77 5.97
CA TYR A 445 26.90 3.85 4.87
C TYR A 445 27.64 4.18 3.56
N THR A 446 28.41 5.28 3.52
CA THR A 446 29.21 5.73 2.37
C THR A 446 30.68 5.49 2.64
#